data_AF-A0A452YYT1-F1
#
_entry.id   AF-A0A452YYT1-F1
#
_cell.length_a   1.000
_cell.length_b   1.000
_cell.length_c   1.000
_cell.angle_alpha   90.00
_cell.angle_beta   90.00
_cell.angle_gamma   90.00
#
_symmetry.space_group_name_H-M   'P 1'
#
loop_
_entity.id
_entity.type
_entity.pdbx_description
1 polymer ?
#
loop_
_entity_poly.entity_id
_entity_poly.type
_entity_poly.pdbx_seq_one_letter_code
_entity_poly.pdbx_strand_id
1 'polypeptide(L)'
;MEFLYVSPMLFTSVIDPLHWMFAKAHADGVLAPLNLPPSNPRLSLHADDAALFITPMPEDVLVTKQLLLQFGAISGLVANLDKSGLFKIRCDNIDLPNC
;
A
#
# COMPACT_ATOMS: atom_id res chain seq x y z
N MET A 1 1.58 -28.44 -19.13
CA MET A 1 0.79 -27.20 -19.05
C MET A 1 0.39 -26.97 -17.59
N GLU A 2 1.37 -26.81 -16.70
CA GLU A 2 1.13 -26.63 -15.24
C GLU A 2 2.07 -25.59 -14.59
N PHE A 3 3.03 -25.02 -15.33
CA PHE A 3 3.99 -24.04 -14.77
C PHE A 3 3.53 -22.58 -14.90
N LEU A 4 2.37 -22.31 -15.52
CA LEU A 4 1.89 -20.93 -15.74
C LEU A 4 1.12 -20.34 -14.54
N TYR A 5 0.76 -21.14 -13.52
CA TYR A 5 -0.04 -20.69 -12.37
C TYR A 5 0.76 -20.44 -11.08
N VAL A 6 2.04 -20.83 -11.04
CA VAL A 6 2.87 -20.66 -9.84
C VAL A 6 3.31 -19.20 -9.67
N SER A 7 3.67 -18.53 -10.77
CA SER A 7 4.23 -17.17 -10.71
C SER A 7 3.29 -16.13 -10.05
N PRO A 8 1.98 -16.09 -10.35
CA PRO A 8 1.07 -15.14 -9.69
C PRO A 8 0.85 -15.46 -8.22
N MET A 9 0.72 -16.75 -7.87
CA MET A 9 0.50 -17.18 -6.49
C MET A 9 1.74 -16.89 -5.62
N LEU A 10 2.94 -17.12 -6.15
CA LEU A 10 4.19 -16.84 -5.47
C LEU A 10 4.38 -15.34 -5.23
N PHE A 11 3.99 -14.50 -6.19
CA PHE A 11 4.03 -13.05 -6.04
C PHE A 11 3.14 -12.60 -4.88
N THR A 12 1.88 -13.05 -4.83
CA THR A 12 0.97 -12.73 -3.72
C THR A 12 1.56 -13.10 -2.36
N SER A 13 2.18 -14.28 -2.23
CA SER A 13 2.81 -14.70 -0.96
C SER A 13 4.00 -13.85 -0.52
N VAL A 14 4.77 -13.29 -1.46
CA VAL A 14 5.91 -12.42 -1.12
C VAL A 14 5.44 -10.99 -0.79
N ILE A 15 4.25 -10.59 -1.25
CA ILE A 15 3.68 -9.28 -0.92
C ILE A 15 2.86 -9.30 0.39
N ASP A 16 2.37 -10.46 0.86
CA ASP A 16 1.71 -10.57 2.18
C ASP A 16 2.53 -9.89 3.32
N PRO A 17 3.86 -10.09 3.46
CA PRO A 17 4.69 -9.35 4.41
C PRO A 17 4.57 -7.83 4.31
N LEU A 18 4.39 -7.27 3.12
CA LEU A 18 4.22 -5.83 2.92
C LEU A 18 2.93 -5.33 3.60
N HIS A 19 1.83 -6.08 3.48
CA HIS A 19 0.59 -5.77 4.20
C HIS A 19 0.82 -5.72 5.72
N TRP A 20 1.57 -6.68 6.27
CA TRP A 20 1.89 -6.73 7.69
C TRP A 20 2.78 -5.56 8.13
N MET A 21 3.76 -5.15 7.32
CA MET A 21 4.61 -3.99 7.61
C MET A 21 3.79 -2.71 7.76
N PHE A 22 2.85 -2.46 6.84
CA PHE A 22 1.97 -1.29 6.91
C PHE A 22 0.95 -1.37 8.05
N ALA A 23 0.40 -2.56 8.31
CA ALA A 23 -0.49 -2.77 9.45
C ALA A 23 0.23 -2.53 10.78
N LYS A 24 1.48 -2.98 10.89
CA LYS A 24 2.32 -2.77 12.08
C LYS A 24 2.69 -1.31 12.26
N ALA A 25 3.12 -0.62 11.20
CA ALA A 25 3.41 0.82 11.25
C ALA A 25 2.19 1.65 11.66
N HIS A 26 0.99 1.24 11.26
CA HIS A 26 -0.25 1.85 11.73
C HIS A 26 -0.53 1.55 13.22
N ALA A 27 -0.43 0.29 13.63
CA ALA A 27 -0.66 -0.11 15.02
C ALA A 27 0.32 0.56 16.01
N ASP A 28 1.56 0.79 15.57
CA ASP A 28 2.60 1.47 16.35
C ASP A 28 2.48 3.01 16.30
N GLY A 29 1.49 3.56 15.60
CA GLY A 29 1.25 5.00 15.49
C GLY A 29 2.26 5.76 14.62
N VAL A 30 3.11 5.05 13.86
CA VAL A 30 4.08 5.64 12.93
C VAL A 30 3.38 6.23 11.71
N LEU A 31 2.32 5.56 11.24
CA LEU A 31 1.41 6.09 10.22
C LEU A 31 0.16 6.65 10.88
N ALA A 32 -0.23 7.86 10.47
CA ALA A 32 -1.45 8.48 10.95
C ALA A 32 -2.68 7.60 10.66
N PRO A 33 -3.70 7.57 11.53
CA PRO A 33 -4.93 6.83 11.28
C PRO A 33 -5.61 7.34 10.01
N LEU A 34 -6.16 6.41 9.23
CA LEU A 34 -7.03 6.74 8.10
C LEU A 34 -8.47 6.75 8.60
N ASN A 35 -9.23 7.76 8.20
CA ASN A 35 -10.68 7.79 8.38
C ASN A 35 -11.36 6.91 7.31
N LEU A 36 -10.94 5.66 7.20
CA LEU A 36 -11.54 4.66 6.32
C LEU A 36 -12.31 3.64 7.16
N PRO A 37 -13.35 3.00 6.59
CA PRO A 37 -14.03 1.88 7.25
C PRO A 37 -13.01 0.80 7.65
N PRO A 38 -13.22 0.09 8.77
CA PRO A 38 -12.30 -0.93 9.26
C PRO A 38 -12.07 -2.10 8.28
N SER A 39 -12.94 -2.27 7.28
CA SER A 39 -12.80 -3.25 6.21
C SER A 39 -11.87 -2.83 5.07
N ASN A 40 -11.41 -1.58 5.03
CA ASN A 40 -10.63 -1.05 3.91
C ASN A 40 -9.13 -1.21 4.15
N PRO A 41 -8.42 -2.06 3.38
CA PRO A 41 -6.99 -2.27 3.57
C PRO A 41 -6.21 -1.03 3.11
N ARG A 42 -5.14 -0.67 3.84
CA ARG A 42 -4.20 0.40 3.45
C ARG A 42 -3.43 0.12 2.17
N LEU A 43 -3.38 -1.15 1.77
CA LEU A 43 -2.68 -1.63 0.59
C LEU A 43 -3.68 -2.43 -0.23
N SER A 44 -3.80 -2.11 -1.51
CA SER A 44 -4.56 -2.87 -2.50
C SER A 44 -3.59 -3.30 -3.59
N LEU A 45 -3.68 -4.56 -3.99
CA LEU A 45 -2.74 -5.18 -4.93
C LEU A 45 -3.48 -5.75 -6.12
N HIS A 46 -2.93 -5.54 -7.30
CA HIS A 46 -3.40 -6.17 -8.52
C HIS A 46 -2.22 -6.48 -9.43
N ALA A 47 -1.93 -7.77 -9.62
CA ALA A 47 -0.75 -8.20 -10.35
C ALA A 47 0.52 -7.51 -9.81
N ASP A 48 1.24 -6.75 -10.62
CA ASP A 48 2.44 -5.99 -10.26
C ASP A 48 2.16 -4.58 -9.72
N ASP A 49 0.91 -4.10 -9.80
CA ASP A 49 0.52 -2.78 -9.33
C ASP A 49 0.04 -2.80 -7.87
N ALA A 50 0.43 -1.77 -7.12
CA ALA A 50 0.04 -1.55 -5.74
C ALA A 50 -0.53 -0.14 -5.55
N ALA A 51 -1.69 -0.05 -4.90
CA ALA A 51 -2.26 1.20 -4.43
C ALA A 51 -2.16 1.27 -2.90
N LEU A 52 -1.51 2.33 -2.41
CA LEU A 52 -1.35 2.61 -0.98
C LEU A 52 -2.22 3.79 -0.57
N PHE A 53 -3.04 3.57 0.45
CA PHE A 53 -3.83 4.60 1.10
C PHE A 53 -3.07 5.11 2.32
N ILE A 54 -2.73 6.39 2.28
CA ILE A 54 -1.99 7.09 3.34
C ILE A 54 -2.69 8.41 3.62
N THR A 55 -2.57 8.87 4.86
CA THR A 55 -3.06 10.20 5.22
C THR A 55 -2.23 11.23 4.46
N PRO A 56 -2.82 12.34 3.96
CA PRO A 56 -2.14 13.28 3.08
C PRO A 56 -1.17 14.20 3.86
N MET A 57 -0.33 13.61 4.71
CA MET A 57 0.70 14.29 5.47
C MET A 57 2.10 13.96 4.91
N PRO A 58 3.03 14.94 4.84
CA PRO A 58 4.38 14.71 4.34
C PRO A 58 5.14 13.59 5.09
N GLU A 59 4.93 13.47 6.40
CA GLU A 59 5.52 12.42 7.23
C GLU A 59 5.06 11.02 6.82
N ASP A 60 3.77 10.83 6.54
CA ASP A 60 3.24 9.52 6.14
C ASP A 60 3.75 9.11 4.76
N VAL A 61 3.93 10.08 3.85
CA VAL A 61 4.55 9.85 2.53
C VAL A 61 5.99 9.38 2.70
N LEU A 62 6.76 10.03 3.59
CA LEU A 62 8.15 9.69 3.85
C LEU A 62 8.28 8.30 4.48
N VAL A 63 7.47 8.00 5.50
CA VAL A 63 7.42 6.69 6.16
C VAL A 63 7.07 5.61 5.15
N THR A 64 6.07 5.85 4.30
CA THR A 64 5.65 4.92 3.25
C THR A 64 6.79 4.62 2.28
N LYS A 65 7.52 5.64 1.84
CA LYS A 65 8.71 5.47 0.99
C LYS A 65 9.79 4.64 1.71
N GLN A 66 10.04 4.90 2.99
CA GLN A 66 11.03 4.16 3.77
C GLN A 66 10.65 2.68 3.93
N LEU A 67 9.38 2.39 4.22
CA LEU A 67 8.88 1.01 4.33
C LEU A 67 9.04 0.26 3.00
N LEU A 68 8.71 0.89 1.87
CA LEU A 68 8.89 0.29 0.54
C LEU A 68 10.36 0.02 0.22
N LEU A 69 11.27 0.94 0.58
CA LEU A 69 12.71 0.74 0.38
C LEU A 69 13.25 -0.39 1.26
N GLN A 70 12.83 -0.46 2.53
CA GLN A 70 13.24 -1.53 3.44
C GLN A 70 12.70 -2.89 2.99
N PHE A 71 11.43 -2.94 2.57
CA PHE A 71 10.85 -4.14 2.00
C PHE A 71 11.66 -4.61 0.79
N GLY A 72 11.94 -3.72 -0.17
CA GLY A 72 12.71 -4.08 -1.37
C GLY A 72 14.15 -4.48 -1.08
N ALA A 73 14.78 -3.90 -0.06
CA ALA A 73 16.13 -4.31 0.37
C ALA A 73 16.16 -5.75 0.94
N ILE A 74 15.07 -6.20 1.58
CA ILE A 74 14.98 -7.53 2.19
C ILE A 74 14.45 -8.56 1.19
N SER A 75 13.42 -8.23 0.42
CA SER A 75 12.73 -9.16 -0.49
C SER A 75 13.33 -9.19 -1.90
N GLY A 76 14.10 -8.17 -2.28
CA GLY A 76 14.52 -7.94 -3.67
C GLY A 76 13.42 -7.37 -4.58
N LEU A 77 12.20 -7.19 -4.07
CA LEU A 77 11.09 -6.60 -4.81
C LEU A 77 11.06 -5.09 -4.59
N VAL A 78 11.57 -4.35 -5.57
CA VAL A 78 11.70 -2.89 -5.48
C VAL A 78 10.52 -2.21 -6.19
N ALA A 79 9.81 -1.36 -5.46
CA ALA A 79 8.79 -0.50 -6.03
C ALA A 79 9.42 0.49 -7.02
N ASN A 80 8.86 0.58 -8.23
CA ASN A 80 9.30 1.55 -9.22
C ASN A 80 8.73 2.94 -8.89
N LEU A 81 9.50 3.76 -8.17
CA LEU A 81 9.07 5.09 -7.75
C LEU A 81 8.91 6.06 -8.93
N ASP A 82 9.62 5.85 -10.04
CA ASP A 82 9.49 6.70 -11.24
C ASP A 82 8.15 6.48 -11.96
N LYS A 83 7.57 5.29 -11.81
CA LYS A 83 6.22 4.95 -12.27
C LYS A 83 5.15 5.13 -11.19
N SER A 84 5.55 5.46 -9.97
CA SER A 84 4.63 5.68 -8.86
C SER A 84 4.13 7.12 -8.84
N GLY A 85 2.90 7.31 -8.37
CA GLY A 85 2.29 8.64 -8.23
C GLY A 85 1.57 8.80 -6.90
N LEU A 86 1.50 10.05 -6.43
CA LEU A 86 0.65 10.43 -5.29
C LEU A 86 -0.61 11.08 -5.83
N PHE A 87 -1.74 10.40 -5.66
CA PHE A 87 -3.04 10.87 -6.12
C PHE A 87 -3.89 11.29 -4.92
N LYS A 88 -4.39 12.52 -4.95
CA LYS A 88 -5.32 13.00 -3.93
C LYS A 88 -6.70 12.41 -4.23
N ILE A 89 -7.17 11.53 -3.35
CA ILE A 89 -8.54 11.01 -3.40
C ILE A 89 -9.43 12.02 -2.68
N ARG A 90 -10.18 12.81 -3.45
CA ARG A 90 -11.22 13.71 -2.94
C ARG A 90 -12.41 13.66 -3.89
N CYS A 91 -13.61 13.79 -3.33
CA CYS A 91 -14.79 14.06 -4.14
C CYS A 91 -14.80 15.57 -4.44
N ASP A 92 -14.48 15.95 -5.67
CA ASP A 92 -14.79 17.30 -6.12
C ASP A 92 -16.29 17.35 -6.43
N ASN A 93 -17.04 18.12 -5.63
CA ASN A 93 -18.42 18.50 -5.90
C ASN A 93 -19.47 17.36 -5.89
N ILE A 94 -19.27 16.34 -5.06
CA ILE A 94 -20.30 15.33 -4.76
C ILE A 94 -20.59 15.39 -3.27
N ASP A 95 -21.74 15.95 -2.90
CA ASP A 95 -22.30 15.85 -1.56
C ASP A 95 -22.76 14.40 -1.34
N LEU A 96 -21.88 13.56 -0.80
CA LEU A 96 -22.31 12.28 -0.22
C LEU A 96 -22.81 12.57 1.19
N PRO A 97 -24.14 12.48 1.46
CA PRO A 97 -24.63 12.61 2.82
C PRO A 97 -24.10 11.43 3.64
N ASN A 98 -23.19 11.74 4.57
CA ASN A 98 -22.53 10.86 5.51
C ASN A 98 -21.42 9.98 4.91
N CYS A 99 -20.18 10.45 5.03
CA CYS A 99 -19.02 9.56 5.22
C CYS A 99 -18.86 9.25 6.71
#